data_AF-A0A0D2YDI0-F1
#
_entry.id   AF-A0A0D2YDI0-F1
#
_cell.length_a   1.000
_cell.length_b   1.000
_cell.length_c   1.000
_cell.angle_alpha   90.00
_cell.angle_beta   90.00
_cell.angle_gamma   90.00
#
_symmetry.space_group_name_H-M   'P 1'
#
loop_
_entity.id
_entity.type
_entity.pdbx_description
1 polymer ?
#
loop_
_entity_poly.entity_id
_entity_poly.type
_entity_poly.pdbx_seq_one_letter_code
_entity_poly.pdbx_strand_id
1 'polypeptide(L)' 'MATTTISHGSYLTSTSSTVMASCTTAVPGMHGYVPFDPNTCNSNYHFYPSFTGNLAFATVFGLSTIAHLIEAIAFRKG' A
#
# COMPACT_ATOMS: atom_id res chain seq x y z
N MET A 1 -41.30 -28.99 0.15
CA MET A 1 -39.99 -28.37 -0.14
C MET A 1 -39.83 -28.37 -1.66
N ALA A 2 -40.06 -27.24 -2.31
CA ALA A 2 -40.03 -27.13 -3.77
C ALA A 2 -38.86 -26.21 -4.14
N THR A 3 -37.91 -26.73 -4.91
CA THR A 3 -36.72 -26.00 -5.37
C THR A 3 -37.05 -25.36 -6.71
N THR A 4 -37.09 -24.03 -6.74
CA THR A 4 -37.31 -23.25 -7.96
C THR A 4 -35.95 -22.86 -8.54
N THR A 5 -35.58 -23.48 -9.65
CA THR A 5 -34.35 -23.16 -10.39
C THR A 5 -34.62 -21.96 -11.30
N ILE A 6 -34.08 -20.78 -10.95
CA ILE A 6 -34.21 -19.58 -11.77
C ILE A 6 -33.00 -19.51 -12.72
N SER A 7 -33.25 -19.72 -14.01
CA SER A 7 -32.28 -19.50 -15.09
C SER A 7 -32.08 -18.00 -15.28
N HIS A 8 -31.01 -17.42 -14.73
CA HIS A 8 -30.60 -16.05 -15.04
C HIS A 8 -30.06 -15.99 -16.47
N GLY A 9 -30.91 -15.54 -17.39
CA GLY A 9 -30.48 -15.11 -18.73
C GLY A 9 -29.53 -13.92 -18.58
N SER A 10 -28.33 -14.04 -19.15
CA SER A 10 -27.32 -13.00 -19.21
C SER A 10 -27.81 -11.84 -20.10
N TYR A 11 -28.38 -10.81 -19.46
CA TYR A 11 -28.59 -9.51 -20.07
C TYR A 11 -27.27 -8.72 -19.96
N LEU A 12 -26.60 -8.48 -21.09
CA LEU A 12 -25.47 -7.57 -21.16
C LEU A 12 -26.01 -6.14 -21.27
N THR A 13 -26.30 -5.51 -20.12
CA THR A 13 -26.54 -4.07 -20.06
C THR A 13 -25.18 -3.37 -19.98
N SER A 14 -24.65 -2.96 -21.13
CA SER A 14 -23.44 -2.11 -21.19
C SER A 14 -23.81 -0.67 -20.84
N THR A 15 -23.98 -0.39 -19.55
CA THR A 15 -24.04 0.97 -19.02
C THR A 15 -22.61 1.51 -18.95
N SER A 16 -22.23 2.36 -19.91
CA SER A 16 -21.02 3.19 -19.76
C SER A 16 -21.31 4.31 -18.77
N SER A 17 -21.35 3.96 -17.49
CA SER A 17 -21.20 4.95 -16.42
C SER A 17 -19.71 5.21 -16.30
N THR A 18 -19.24 6.42 -16.61
CA THR A 18 -17.99 6.91 -16.03
C THR A 18 -18.23 7.01 -14.53
N VAL A 19 -18.06 5.89 -13.81
CA VAL A 19 -17.98 5.90 -12.36
C VAL A 19 -16.65 6.60 -12.08
N MET A 20 -16.69 7.93 -11.97
CA MET A 20 -15.63 8.61 -11.25
C MET A 20 -15.67 7.99 -9.86
N ALA A 21 -14.70 7.13 -9.54
CA ALA A 21 -14.53 6.65 -8.18
C ALA A 21 -14.40 7.90 -7.31
N SER A 22 -15.46 8.24 -6.59
CA SER A 22 -15.45 9.38 -5.70
C SER A 22 -14.60 8.95 -4.51
N CYS A 23 -13.35 9.38 -4.53
CA CYS A 23 -12.48 9.21 -3.39
C CYS A 23 -12.40 10.54 -2.63
N THR A 24 -12.49 10.47 -1.32
CA THR A 24 -12.28 11.59 -0.41
C THR A 24 -10.80 11.71 -0.08
N THR A 25 -10.31 12.94 0.03
CA THR A 25 -8.97 13.18 0.59
C THR A 25 -9.02 12.80 2.05
N ALA A 26 -8.27 11.76 2.43
CA ALA A 26 -8.16 11.40 3.83
C ALA A 26 -7.48 12.53 4.61
N VAL A 27 -8.03 12.87 5.78
CA VAL A 27 -7.37 13.77 6.72
C VAL A 27 -6.32 12.95 7.48
N PRO A 28 -5.02 13.28 7.40
CA PRO A 28 -4.00 12.55 8.13
C PRO A 28 -4.19 12.68 9.63
N GLY A 29 -4.10 11.55 10.33
CA GLY A 29 -4.03 11.50 11.78
C GLY A 29 -2.63 11.82 12.31
N MET A 30 -2.41 11.53 13.59
CA MET A 30 -1.10 11.69 14.23
C MET A 30 -0.02 10.90 13.46
N HIS A 31 1.16 11.51 13.29
CA HIS A 31 2.28 10.97 12.50
C HIS A 31 1.97 10.73 11.01
N GLY A 32 0.94 11.39 10.47
CA GLY A 32 0.59 11.27 9.05
C GLY A 32 -0.10 9.95 8.70
N TYR A 33 -0.57 9.19 9.70
CA TYR A 33 -1.34 7.98 9.45
C TYR A 33 -2.62 8.30 8.70
N VAL A 34 -2.84 7.61 7.59
CA VAL A 34 -4.09 7.68 6.83
C VAL A 34 -4.86 6.39 7.07
N PRO A 35 -6.07 6.44 7.66
CA PRO A 35 -6.92 5.27 7.79
C PRO A 35 -7.18 4.63 6.44
N PHE A 36 -7.21 3.30 6.40
CA PHE A 36 -7.66 2.58 5.22
C PHE A 36 -9.18 2.71 5.14
N ASP A 37 -9.65 3.63 4.32
CA ASP A 37 -11.05 3.71 3.91
C ASP A 37 -11.11 3.42 2.40
N PRO A 38 -12.00 2.51 1.94
CA PRO A 38 -12.09 2.14 0.53
C PRO A 38 -12.43 3.32 -0.39
N ASN A 39 -12.89 4.44 0.17
CA ASN A 39 -13.16 5.68 -0.53
C ASN A 39 -12.05 6.71 -0.34
N THR A 40 -10.87 6.38 0.19
CA THR A 40 -9.77 7.37 0.34
C THR A 40 -8.77 7.33 -0.81
N CYS A 41 -8.46 8.51 -1.37
CA CYS A 41 -7.47 8.60 -2.43
C CYS A 41 -6.06 8.35 -1.88
N ASN A 42 -5.23 7.59 -2.60
CA ASN A 42 -3.79 7.39 -2.30
C ASN A 42 -3.50 6.78 -0.90
N SER A 43 -4.47 6.09 -0.29
CA SER A 43 -4.25 5.29 0.93
C SER A 43 -3.61 3.95 0.56
N ASN A 44 -2.35 4.00 0.13
CA ASN A 44 -1.64 2.83 -0.41
C ASN A 44 -1.12 1.86 0.66
N TYR A 45 -1.12 2.25 1.94
CA TYR A 45 -0.47 1.49 3.01
C TYR A 45 -1.35 1.41 4.24
N HIS A 46 -1.74 0.19 4.61
CA HIS A 46 -2.46 -0.09 5.85
C HIS A 46 -1.48 -0.28 7.02
N PHE A 47 -0.66 0.74 7.30
CA PHE A 47 0.35 0.68 8.36
C PHE A 47 0.39 1.99 9.15
N TYR A 48 0.41 1.86 10.47
CA TYR A 48 0.68 3.00 11.36
C TYR A 48 2.20 3.19 11.47
N PRO A 49 2.75 4.35 11.08
CA PRO A 49 4.19 4.57 11.12
C PRO A 49 4.72 4.45 12.55
N SER A 50 5.59 3.46 12.80
CA SER A 50 6.29 3.29 14.07
C SER A 50 7.66 3.95 14.02
N PHE A 51 7.87 4.99 14.83
CA PHE A 51 9.17 5.66 14.92
C PHE A 51 10.29 4.69 15.29
N THR A 52 10.07 3.86 16.32
CA THR A 52 11.05 2.87 16.79
C THR A 52 11.37 1.83 15.72
N GLY A 53 10.35 1.32 15.01
CA GLY A 53 10.55 0.33 13.94
C GLY A 53 11.35 0.92 12.77
N ASN A 54 10.97 2.12 12.33
CA ASN A 54 11.66 2.82 11.25
C ASN A 54 13.11 3.15 11.63
N LEU A 55 13.36 3.56 12.87
CA LEU A 55 14.70 3.84 13.37
C LEU A 55 15.56 2.57 13.41
N ALA A 56 15.03 1.46 13.95
CA ALA A 56 15.73 0.18 13.97
C ALA A 56 16.14 -0.26 12.56
N PHE A 57 15.20 -0.22 11.60
CA PHE A 57 15.50 -0.55 10.21
C PHE A 57 16.57 0.37 9.61
N ALA A 58 16.43 1.69 9.79
CA ALA A 58 17.39 2.66 9.28
C ALA A 58 18.80 2.44 9.84
N THR A 59 18.92 2.11 11.14
CA THR A 59 20.23 1.84 11.76
C THR A 59 20.90 0.59 11.17
N VAL A 60 20.17 -0.53 11.06
CA VAL A 60 20.71 -1.77 10.50
C VAL A 60 21.08 -1.59 9.03
N PHE A 61 20.21 -0.95 8.24
CA PHE A 61 20.48 -0.64 6.84
C PHE A 61 21.71 0.25 6.68
N GLY A 62 21.83 1.31 7.49
CA GLY A 62 22.96 2.23 7.46
C GLY A 62 24.28 1.55 7.80
N LEU A 63 24.31 0.76 8.89
CA LEU A 63 25.50 0.00 9.28
C LEU A 63 25.92 -1.02 8.22
N SER A 64 24.95 -1.75 7.66
CA SER A 64 25.20 -2.68 6.56
C SER A 64 25.76 -1.96 5.34
N THR A 65 25.17 -0.83 4.94
CA THR A 65 25.65 -0.03 3.81
C THR A 65 27.07 0.46 4.01
N ILE A 66 27.42 0.92 5.22
CA ILE A 66 28.79 1.35 5.55
C ILE A 66 29.76 0.16 5.45
N ALA A 67 29.41 -1.00 5.99
CA ALA A 67 30.24 -2.21 5.92
C ALA A 67 30.53 -2.59 4.45
N HIS A 68 29.50 -2.67 3.62
CA HIS A 68 29.66 -2.98 2.19
C HIS A 68 30.43 -1.90 1.44
N LEU A 69 30.31 -0.63 1.81
CA LEU A 69 31.09 0.46 1.22
C LEU A 69 32.58 0.33 1.56
N ILE A 70 32.90 -0.02 2.81
CA ILE A 70 34.27 -0.30 3.23
C ILE A 70 34.82 -1.49 2.44
N GLU A 71 34.06 -2.59 2.34
CA GLU A 71 34.44 -3.75 1.55
C GLU A 71 34.71 -3.37 0.08
N ALA A 72 33.81 -2.59 -0.52
CA ALA A 72 33.93 -2.13 -1.91
C ALA A 72 35.17 -1.26 -2.12
N ILE A 73 35.53 -0.40 -1.17
CA ILE A 73 36.70 0.50 -1.29
C ILE A 73 38.00 -0.23 -0.99
N ALA A 74 38.04 -1.06 0.06
CA ALA A 74 39.23 -1.73 0.54
C ALA A 74 39.63 -2.91 -0.35
N PHE A 75 38.66 -3.63 -0.92
CA PHE A 75 38.89 -4.81 -1.74
C PHE A 75 38.65 -4.58 -3.24
N ARG A 76 38.47 -3.33 -3.70
CA ARG A 76 38.45 -3.07 -5.15
C ARG A 76 39.77 -3.55 -5.74
N LYS A 77 39.68 -4.42 -6.73
CA LYS A 77 40.81 -4.73 -7.61
C LYS A 77 40.87 -3.63 -8.66
N GLY A 78 42.02 -2.98 -8.77
CA GLY A 78 42.36 -2.09 -9.88
C GLY A 78 42.71 -2.87 -11.13
#